data_AF-A0A958T3D5-F1
#
_entry.id   AF-A0A958T3D5-F1
#
_cell.length_a   1.000
_cell.length_b   1.000
_cell.length_c   1.000
_cell.angle_alpha   90.00
_cell.angle_beta   90.00
_cell.angle_gamma   90.00
#
_symmetry.space_group_name_H-M   'P 1'
#
loop_
_entity.id
_entity.type
_entity.pdbx_description
1 polymer ?
#
loop_
_entity_poly.entity_id
_entity_poly.type
_entity_poly.pdbx_seq_one_letter_code
_entity_poly.pdbx_strand_id
1 'polypeptide(L)' 'KKIDAQFILRGLRNPADFEFEKAIAHTNRKLSKIETVFLLTSSKTSFISSSIVRDVIRNHGDYTQLVPDSVKL' A
#
# COMPACT_ATOMS: atom_id res chain seq x y z
N LYS A 1 -19.01 1.16 4.29
CA LYS A 1 -20.45 1.40 4.54
C LYS A 1 -21.20 1.98 3.35
N LYS A 2 -20.80 3.12 2.74
CA LYS A 2 -21.52 3.68 1.56
C LYS A 2 -21.71 2.69 0.39
N ILE A 3 -20.73 1.82 0.18
CA ILE A 3 -20.72 0.78 -0.88
C ILE A 3 -20.94 -0.64 -0.34
N ASP A 4 -21.39 -0.77 0.91
CA ASP A 4 -21.59 -2.05 1.61
C ASP A 4 -20.40 -3.04 1.60
N ALA A 5 -19.17 -2.52 1.49
CA ALA A 5 -17.96 -3.33 1.60
C ALA A 5 -17.80 -3.98 2.98
N GLN A 6 -17.53 -5.28 2.99
CA GLN A 6 -17.34 -6.10 4.20
C GLN A 6 -15.87 -6.17 4.65
N PHE A 7 -14.94 -5.88 3.74
CA PHE A 7 -13.50 -6.00 3.96
C PHE A 7 -12.75 -4.79 3.42
N ILE A 8 -11.62 -4.48 4.06
CA ILE A 8 -10.58 -3.60 3.54
C ILE A 8 -9.38 -4.47 3.17
N LEU A 9 -8.93 -4.40 1.92
CA LEU A 9 -7.72 -5.08 1.48
C LEU A 9 -6.52 -4.15 1.56
N ARG A 10 -5.43 -4.59 2.20
CA ARG A 10 -4.18 -3.83 2.32
C ARG A 10 -2.99 -4.71 1.95
N GLY A 11 -2.04 -4.14 1.21
CA GLY A 11 -0.75 -4.77 0.94
C GLY A 11 0.25 -4.42 2.03
N LEU A 12 1.08 -5.39 2.43
CA LEU A 12 2.20 -5.20 3.35
C LEU A 12 3.51 -5.51 2.61
N ARG A 13 4.50 -4.63 2.73
CA ARG A 13 5.80 -4.83 2.06
C ARG A 13 6.87 -5.34 3.02
N ASN A 14 6.76 -5.02 4.30
CA ASN A 14 7.72 -5.37 5.34
C ASN A 14 7.03 -5.40 6.73
N PRO A 15 7.72 -5.85 7.79
CA PRO A 15 7.17 -5.87 9.14
C PRO A 15 6.78 -4.49 9.71
N ALA A 16 7.42 -3.40 9.26
CA ALA A 16 7.09 -2.05 9.75
C ALA A 16 5.74 -1.56 9.23
N ASP A 17 5.39 -1.88 7.97
CA ASP A 17 4.04 -1.62 7.44
C ASP A 17 2.98 -2.32 8.30
N PHE A 18 3.25 -3.54 8.77
CA PHE A 18 2.30 -4.31 9.58
C PHE A 18 1.96 -3.61 10.89
N GLU A 19 2.96 -3.14 11.64
CA GLU A 19 2.70 -2.49 12.94
C GLU A 19 1.83 -1.24 12.80
N PHE A 20 2.09 -0.43 11.77
CA PHE A 20 1.28 0.76 11.48
C PHE A 20 -0.15 0.38 11.04
N GLU A 21 -0.29 -0.53 10.08
CA GLU A 21 -1.58 -0.93 9.51
C GLU A 21 -2.44 -1.72 10.52
N LYS A 22 -1.83 -2.49 11.42
CA LYS A 22 -2.51 -3.23 12.49
C LYS A 22 -3.26 -2.29 13.43
N ALA A 23 -2.66 -1.16 13.81
CA ALA A 23 -3.32 -0.15 14.65
C ALA A 23 -4.56 0.43 13.95
N ILE A 24 -4.47 0.68 12.64
CA ILE A 24 -5.58 1.15 11.81
C ILE A 24 -6.68 0.08 11.71
N ALA A 25 -6.32 -1.17 11.45
CA ALA A 25 -7.25 -2.29 11.36
C ALA A 25 -8.05 -2.48 12.67
N HIS A 26 -7.38 -2.45 13.82
CA HIS A 26 -8.04 -2.55 15.12
C HIS A 26 -9.01 -1.38 15.36
N THR A 27 -8.59 -0.15 15.03
CA THR A 27 -9.43 1.05 15.12
C THR A 27 -10.67 0.91 14.23
N ASN A 28 -10.50 0.52 12.97
CA ASN A 28 -11.60 0.35 12.02
C ASN A 28 -12.59 -0.73 12.47
N ARG A 29 -12.09 -1.85 12.98
CA ARG A 29 -12.92 -2.93 13.53
C ARG A 29 -13.74 -2.44 14.74
N LYS A 30 -13.14 -1.66 15.64
CA LYS A 30 -13.85 -1.06 16.78
C LYS A 30 -14.95 -0.10 16.35
N LEU A 31 -14.68 0.76 15.37
CA LEU A 31 -15.60 1.80 14.92
C LEU A 31 -16.73 1.28 14.01
N SER A 32 -16.47 0.22 13.24
CA SER A 32 -17.36 -0.15 12.13
C SER A 32 -17.55 -1.65 11.91
N LYS A 33 -16.89 -2.51 12.69
CA LYS A 33 -16.89 -3.99 12.54
C LYS A 33 -16.43 -4.49 11.16
N ILE A 34 -15.82 -3.64 10.34
CA ILE A 34 -15.23 -4.05 9.07
C ILE A 34 -13.93 -4.80 9.32
N GLU A 35 -13.70 -5.89 8.60
CA GLU A 35 -12.48 -6.68 8.72
C GLU A 35 -11.41 -6.14 7.75
N THR A 36 -10.15 -6.23 8.14
CA THR A 36 -9.02 -5.87 7.27
C THR A 36 -8.26 -7.14 6.89
N VAL A 37 -8.07 -7.36 5.60
CA VAL A 37 -7.30 -8.47 5.04
C VAL A 37 -5.96 -7.94 4.55
N PHE A 38 -4.88 -8.56 5.03
CA PHE A 38 -3.52 -8.22 4.63
C PHE A 38 -2.99 -9.22 3.61
N LEU A 39 -2.42 -8.71 2.52
CA LEU A 39 -1.67 -9.50 1.55
C LEU A 39 -0.20 -9.12 1.59
N LEU A 40 0.67 -10.11 1.66
CA LEU A 40 2.10 -9.89 1.58
C LEU A 40 2.49 -9.60 0.12
N THR A 41 3.22 -8.51 -0.08
CA THR A 41 3.71 -8.11 -1.40
C THR A 41 4.80 -9.08 -1.86
N SER A 42 4.83 -9.40 -3.16
CA SER A 42 5.91 -10.23 -3.71
C SER A 42 7.27 -9.56 -3.49
N SER A 43 8.32 -10.37 -3.24
CA SER A 43 9.68 -9.86 -3.06
C SER A 43 10.18 -9.02 -4.24
N LYS A 44 9.70 -9.33 -5.46
CA LYS A 44 10.02 -8.58 -6.69
C LYS A 44 9.53 -7.13 -6.69
N THR A 45 8.57 -6.77 -5.84
CA THR A 45 7.91 -5.47 -5.84
C THR A 45 7.83 -4.82 -4.45
N SER A 46 8.28 -5.51 -3.41
CA SER A 46 8.18 -5.03 -2.02
C SER A 46 8.98 -3.76 -1.74
N PHE A 47 10.05 -3.50 -2.49
CA PHE A 47 10.86 -2.30 -2.35
C PHE A 47 10.23 -1.04 -2.99
N ILE A 48 9.17 -1.20 -3.78
CA ILE A 48 8.55 -0.07 -4.48
C ILE A 48 7.67 0.72 -3.50
N SER A 49 7.86 2.03 -3.46
CA SER A 49 6.97 2.96 -2.76
C SER A 49 6.70 4.20 -3.61
N SER A 50 5.46 4.67 -3.63
CA SER A 50 5.12 5.86 -4.42
C SER A 50 5.88 7.11 -3.96
N SER A 51 6.25 7.20 -2.68
CA SER A 51 7.07 8.32 -2.18
C SER A 51 8.47 8.30 -2.78
N ILE A 52 9.14 7.15 -2.74
CA ILE A 52 10.47 6.99 -3.36
C ILE A 52 10.37 7.24 -4.87
N VAL A 53 9.38 6.67 -5.55
CA VAL A 53 9.19 6.87 -7.00
C VAL A 53 9.00 8.35 -7.34
N ARG A 54 8.16 9.07 -6.59
CA ARG A 54 7.99 10.52 -6.80
C ARG A 54 9.28 11.29 -6.55
N ASP A 55 10.08 10.90 -5.57
CA ASP A 55 11.36 11.56 -5.31
C ASP A 55 12.39 11.27 -6.41
N VAL A 56 12.43 10.05 -6.96
CA VAL A 56 13.24 9.72 -8.15
C VAL A 56 12.85 10.63 -9.33
N ILE A 57 11.55 10.76 -9.60
CA ILE A 57 11.03 11.64 -10.67
C ILE A 57 11.46 13.10 -10.44
N ARG A 58 11.29 13.61 -9.22
CA ARG A 58 11.67 14.99 -8.86
C ARG A 58 13.16 15.27 -9.03
N ASN A 59 14.00 14.26 -8.87
CA ASN A 59 15.45 14.37 -9.01
C ASN A 59 15.94 13.88 -10.39
N HIS A 60 15.06 13.79 -11.39
CA HIS A 60 15.38 13.39 -12.76
C HIS A 60 16.04 12.01 -12.90
N GLY A 61 15.78 11.09 -11.96
CA GLY A 61 16.24 9.70 -12.05
C GLY A 61 15.32 8.84 -12.93
N ASP A 62 15.83 7.68 -13.35
CA ASP A 62 15.04 6.71 -14.12
C ASP A 62 14.05 5.96 -13.21
N TYR A 63 12.76 6.22 -13.40
CA TYR A 63 11.66 5.60 -12.67
C TYR A 63 10.93 4.52 -13.48
N THR A 64 11.31 4.29 -14.74
CA THR A 64 10.53 3.50 -15.70
C THR A 64 10.39 2.02 -15.31
N GLN A 65 11.31 1.50 -14.48
CA GLN A 65 11.25 0.13 -13.95
C GLN A 65 10.40 0.00 -12.67
N LEU A 66 9.93 1.12 -12.10
CA LEU A 66 9.22 1.15 -10.82
C LEU A 66 7.71 1.33 -10.98
N VAL A 67 7.24 1.60 -12.21
CA VAL A 67 5.85 1.91 -12.51
C VAL A 67 5.37 1.18 -13.78
N PRO A 68 4.07 0.89 -13.91
CA PRO A 68 3.52 0.37 -15.16
C PRO A 68 3.56 1.44 -16.27
N ASP A 69 3.45 0.99 -17.53
CA ASP A 69 3.50 1.87 -18.71
C ASP A 69 2.46 3.00 -18.68
N SER A 70 1.28 2.73 -18.11
CA SER A 70 0.20 3.71 -17.97
C SER A 70 0.53 4.91 -17.05
N VAL A 71 1.63 4.84 -16.30
CA VAL A 71 2.08 5.89 -15.37
C VAL A 71 3.34 6.61 -15.89
N LYS A 72 3.94 6.13 -16.98
CA LYS A 72 5.09 6.80 -17.61
C LYS A 72 4.62 8.12 -18.23
N LEU A 73 5.29 9.20 -17.84
CA LEU A 73 5.14 10.58 -18.34
C LEU A 73 5.89 10.78 -19.65
#